data_AF-A0A7S0HB77-F1
#
_entry.id   AF-A0A7S0HB77-F1
#
_cell.length_a   1.000
_cell.length_b   1.000
_cell.length_c   1.000
_cell.angle_alpha   90.00
_cell.angle_beta   90.00
_cell.angle_gamma   90.00
#
_symmetry.space_group_name_H-M   'P 1'
#
loop_
_entity.id
_entity.type
_entity.pdbx_description
1 polymer ?
#
loop_
_entity_poly.entity_id
_entity_poly.type
_entity_poly.pdbx_seq_one_letter_code
_entity_poly.pdbx_strand_id
1 'polypeptide(L)'
;SILIVGNSLRPLVRSVKIATAKFAFVAHTVGVCIASMSPISSWVGMQIGFIGGVYETLGGPWAKADPFSGFIATLQYRFLPLLMLVFLLINAVTGRDFGPMLDEERAALLLPDAPASSSKEGERAAAPSPDGPLDPPAGTPLRARNALLPFGAVMGVAFGGMISQGLGAIAQLPLASRPAPTVVNALRFADSVSALIWGSACGWLVALGLTLQQRLLKLPDAMEAWSTGMKEVL
;
A
#
# COMPACT_ATOMS: atom_id res chain seq x y z
N SER A 1 -6.18 1.93 0.79
CA SER A 1 -4.75 1.88 1.18
C SER A 1 -4.33 3.11 1.97
N ILE A 2 -4.54 4.33 1.46
CA ILE A 2 -4.14 5.59 2.15
C ILE A 2 -4.81 5.74 3.53
N LEU A 3 -6.07 5.31 3.70
CA LEU A 3 -6.76 5.36 5.00
C LEU A 3 -6.11 4.47 6.07
N ILE A 4 -5.82 3.22 5.72
CA ILE A 4 -5.19 2.24 6.62
C ILE A 4 -3.78 2.71 7.02
N VAL A 5 -3.00 3.15 6.04
CA VAL A 5 -1.63 3.67 6.24
C VAL A 5 -1.65 4.95 7.08
N GLY A 6 -2.61 5.83 6.82
CA GLY A 6 -2.81 7.07 7.59
C GLY A 6 -3.13 6.81 9.05
N ASN A 7 -4.02 5.85 9.34
CA ASN A 7 -4.37 5.49 10.72
C ASN A 7 -3.19 4.83 11.44
N SER A 8 -2.52 3.88 10.79
CA SER A 8 -1.40 3.13 11.37
C SER A 8 -0.14 3.97 11.62
N LEU A 9 0.12 4.99 10.78
CA LEU A 9 1.32 5.84 10.89
C LEU A 9 1.09 7.12 11.71
N ARG A 10 -0.13 7.39 12.16
CA ARG A 10 -0.46 8.55 12.99
C ARG A 10 0.43 8.69 14.25
N PRO A 11 0.72 7.62 15.03
CA PRO A 11 1.62 7.74 16.18
C PRO A 11 3.07 8.08 15.79
N LEU A 12 3.53 7.53 14.65
CA LEU A 12 4.87 7.80 14.12
C LEU A 12 5.00 9.25 13.62
N VAL A 13 3.99 9.77 12.93
CA VAL A 13 3.99 11.17 12.44
C VAL A 13 4.10 12.15 13.61
N ARG A 14 3.42 11.86 14.72
CA ARG A 14 3.49 12.66 15.96
C ARG A 14 4.87 12.61 16.63
N SER A 15 5.54 11.45 16.64
CA SER A 15 6.86 11.32 17.28
C SER A 15 7.98 12.02 16.50
N VAL A 16 7.83 12.20 15.19
CA VAL A 16 8.82 12.84 14.32
C VAL A 16 8.55 14.35 14.12
N LYS A 17 7.50 14.91 14.75
CA LYS A 17 7.09 16.33 14.66
C LYS A 17 6.88 16.84 13.23
N ILE A 18 6.39 16.00 12.33
CA ILE A 18 6.05 16.37 10.94
C ILE A 18 4.57 16.76 10.87
N ALA A 19 4.22 17.76 10.05
CA ALA A 19 2.82 18.12 9.84
C ALA A 19 2.02 16.96 9.23
N THR A 20 0.79 16.75 9.73
CA THR A 20 -0.11 15.72 9.21
C THR A 20 -0.45 15.96 7.73
N ALA A 21 -0.57 17.23 7.33
CA ALA A 21 -0.79 17.63 5.94
C ALA A 21 0.38 17.21 5.02
N LYS A 22 1.63 17.38 5.48
CA LYS A 22 2.82 16.98 4.73
C LYS A 22 2.91 15.47 4.58
N PHE A 23 2.65 14.73 5.65
CA PHE A 23 2.58 13.27 5.59
C PHE A 23 1.50 12.77 4.62
N ALA A 24 0.30 13.37 4.65
CA ALA A 24 -0.78 13.03 3.74
C ALA A 24 -0.38 13.31 2.27
N PHE A 25 0.25 14.46 2.01
CA PHE A 25 0.78 14.81 0.69
C PHE A 25 1.82 13.80 0.20
N VAL A 26 2.79 13.42 1.04
CA VAL A 26 3.81 12.43 0.72
C VAL A 26 3.17 11.07 0.42
N ALA A 27 2.33 10.57 1.31
CA ALA A 27 1.69 9.26 1.17
C ALA A 27 0.82 9.17 -0.10
N HIS A 28 0.06 10.22 -0.40
CA HIS A 28 -0.74 10.29 -1.62
C HIS A 28 0.13 10.33 -2.87
N THR A 29 1.11 11.24 -2.90
CA THR A 29 1.98 11.44 -4.07
C THR A 29 2.77 10.18 -4.40
N VAL A 30 3.37 9.53 -3.40
CA VAL A 30 4.10 8.26 -3.58
C VAL A 30 3.15 7.17 -4.09
N GLY A 31 1.97 7.04 -3.49
CA GLY A 31 0.98 6.05 -3.89
C GLY A 31 0.57 6.20 -5.37
N VAL A 32 0.26 7.42 -5.80
CA VAL A 32 -0.16 7.70 -7.18
C VAL A 32 1.00 7.57 -8.16
N CYS A 33 2.17 8.12 -7.84
CA CYS A 33 3.31 8.12 -8.76
C CYS A 33 3.87 6.72 -8.98
N ILE A 34 4.04 5.93 -7.91
CA ILE A 34 4.52 4.54 -8.03
C ILE A 34 3.49 3.69 -8.78
N ALA A 35 2.19 3.82 -8.47
CA ALA A 35 1.15 3.11 -9.20
C ALA A 35 1.14 3.48 -10.70
N SER A 36 1.40 4.74 -11.03
CA SER A 36 1.50 5.23 -12.41
C SER A 36 2.77 4.77 -13.13
N MET A 37 3.83 4.42 -12.42
CA MET A 37 5.05 3.85 -13.01
C MET A 37 5.06 2.31 -13.03
N SER A 38 4.14 1.67 -12.32
CA SER A 38 4.07 0.22 -12.26
C SER A 38 3.66 -0.37 -13.62
N PRO A 39 4.42 -1.35 -14.16
CA PRO A 39 4.03 -2.08 -15.37
C PRO A 39 2.86 -3.04 -15.12
N ILE A 40 2.49 -3.26 -13.85
CA ILE A 40 1.40 -4.13 -13.43
C ILE A 40 0.46 -3.28 -12.58
N SER A 41 -0.69 -2.90 -13.15
CA SER A 41 -1.75 -2.18 -12.45
C SER A 41 -3.12 -2.58 -13.02
N SER A 42 -4.18 -2.31 -12.26
CA SER A 42 -5.56 -2.61 -12.67
C SER A 42 -6.00 -1.90 -13.96
N TRP A 43 -5.30 -0.83 -14.38
CA TRP A 43 -5.60 -0.06 -15.59
C TRP A 43 -4.71 -0.39 -16.78
N VAL A 44 -3.64 -1.17 -16.59
CA VAL A 44 -2.68 -1.49 -17.67
C VAL A 44 -3.35 -2.26 -18.80
N GLY A 45 -4.23 -3.22 -18.49
CA GLY A 45 -4.95 -3.98 -19.52
C GLY A 45 -5.79 -3.09 -20.44
N MET A 46 -6.49 -2.09 -19.88
CA MET A 46 -7.25 -1.11 -20.66
C MET A 46 -6.32 -0.25 -21.53
N GLN A 47 -5.21 0.23 -20.98
CA GLN A 47 -4.24 1.06 -21.72
C GLN A 47 -3.62 0.30 -22.89
N ILE A 48 -3.23 -0.96 -22.68
CA ILE A 48 -2.73 -1.85 -23.74
C ILE A 48 -3.82 -2.05 -24.80
N GLY A 49 -5.08 -2.23 -24.40
CA GLY A 49 -6.22 -2.34 -25.32
C GLY A 49 -6.39 -1.10 -26.19
N PHE A 50 -6.29 0.11 -25.62
CA PHE A 50 -6.34 1.36 -26.39
C PHE A 50 -5.17 1.49 -27.37
N ILE A 51 -3.95 1.16 -26.95
CA ILE A 51 -2.77 1.17 -27.83
C ILE A 51 -2.97 0.19 -28.98
N GLY A 52 -3.46 -1.03 -28.69
CA GLY A 52 -3.78 -2.03 -29.71
C GLY A 52 -4.81 -1.54 -30.71
N GLY A 53 -5.91 -0.94 -30.24
CA GLY A 53 -6.92 -0.36 -31.11
C GLY A 53 -6.37 0.73 -32.04
N VAL A 54 -5.48 1.59 -31.54
CA VAL A 54 -4.80 2.60 -32.37
C VAL A 54 -3.84 1.94 -33.37
N TYR A 55 -3.07 0.92 -32.97
CA TYR A 55 -2.15 0.21 -33.85
C TYR A 55 -2.86 -0.46 -35.03
N GLU A 56 -4.05 -1.03 -34.79
CA GLU A 56 -4.91 -1.57 -35.85
C GLU A 56 -5.36 -0.48 -36.83
N THR A 57 -5.77 0.70 -36.32
CA THR A 57 -6.19 1.82 -37.18
C THR A 57 -5.05 2.40 -38.03
N LEU A 58 -3.81 2.41 -37.51
CA LEU A 58 -2.64 2.93 -38.22
C LEU A 58 -2.16 2.00 -39.34
N GLY A 59 -2.42 0.69 -39.23
CA GLY A 59 -2.06 -0.29 -40.25
C GLY A 59 -0.55 -0.48 -40.46
N GLY A 60 -0.18 -1.21 -41.51
CA GLY A 60 1.21 -1.39 -41.92
C GLY A 60 2.10 -2.06 -40.85
N PRO A 61 3.30 -1.53 -40.56
CA PRO A 61 4.20 -2.08 -39.53
C PRO A 61 3.61 -2.09 -38.12
N TRP A 62 2.67 -1.18 -37.83
CA TRP A 62 2.06 -1.02 -36.51
C TRP A 62 1.03 -2.10 -36.21
N ALA A 63 0.33 -2.61 -37.22
CA ALA A 63 -0.62 -3.72 -37.06
C ALA A 63 0.04 -5.03 -36.59
N LYS A 64 1.37 -5.16 -36.73
CA LYS A 64 2.16 -6.29 -36.23
C LYS A 64 2.96 -5.97 -34.97
N ALA A 65 2.92 -4.71 -34.50
CA ALA A 65 3.67 -4.29 -33.33
C ALA A 65 2.96 -4.75 -32.06
N ASP A 66 3.74 -5.19 -31.07
CA ASP A 66 3.21 -5.59 -29.76
C ASP A 66 2.75 -4.35 -28.95
N PRO A 67 1.45 -4.22 -28.61
CA PRO A 67 0.95 -3.10 -27.82
C PRO A 67 1.56 -3.02 -26.42
N PHE A 68 1.98 -4.14 -25.84
CA PHE A 68 2.65 -4.15 -24.54
C PHE A 68 4.03 -3.49 -24.60
N SER A 69 4.82 -3.78 -25.64
CA SER A 69 6.09 -3.07 -25.90
C SER A 69 5.90 -1.56 -26.04
N GLY A 70 4.85 -1.14 -26.77
CA GLY A 70 4.45 0.27 -26.87
C GLY A 70 4.17 0.89 -25.50
N PHE A 71 3.35 0.22 -24.67
CA PHE A 71 3.07 0.65 -23.31
C PHE A 71 4.34 0.82 -22.47
N ILE A 72 5.26 -0.16 -22.49
CA ILE A 72 6.52 -0.07 -21.74
C ILE A 72 7.35 1.12 -22.23
N ALA A 73 7.41 1.35 -23.55
CA ALA A 73 8.08 2.50 -24.12
C ALA A 73 7.45 3.83 -23.66
N THR A 74 6.16 3.87 -23.30
CA THR A 74 5.54 5.08 -22.74
C THR A 74 6.01 5.42 -21.32
N LEU A 75 6.47 4.43 -20.54
CA LEU A 75 6.83 4.63 -19.13
C LEU A 75 7.92 5.69 -18.94
N GLN A 76 8.92 5.71 -19.83
CA GLN A 76 10.01 6.69 -19.81
C GLN A 76 9.53 8.13 -20.09
N TYR A 77 8.38 8.29 -20.76
CA TYR A 77 7.81 9.59 -21.10
C TYR A 77 6.79 10.08 -20.05
N ARG A 78 6.60 9.34 -18.95
CA ARG A 78 5.72 9.76 -17.83
C ARG A 78 6.45 10.78 -16.95
N PHE A 79 6.66 11.97 -17.48
CA PHE A 79 7.43 13.03 -16.81
C PHE A 79 6.78 13.51 -15.51
N LEU A 80 5.46 13.62 -15.45
CA LEU A 80 4.77 14.11 -14.25
C LEU A 80 5.07 13.27 -12.99
N PRO A 81 4.83 11.94 -12.96
CA PRO A 81 5.14 11.15 -11.77
C PRO A 81 6.65 11.12 -11.47
N LEU A 82 7.51 11.11 -12.49
CA LEU A 82 8.95 11.17 -12.29
C LEU A 82 9.38 12.49 -11.62
N LEU A 83 8.93 13.62 -12.16
CA LEU A 83 9.23 14.95 -11.63
C LEU A 83 8.62 15.16 -10.24
N MET A 84 7.43 14.63 -9.98
CA MET A 84 6.82 14.69 -8.65
C MET A 84 7.59 13.89 -7.60
N LEU A 85 8.11 12.70 -7.96
CA LEU A 85 8.98 11.93 -7.07
C LEU A 85 10.31 12.65 -6.81
N VAL A 86 10.90 13.28 -7.83
CA VAL A 86 12.10 14.09 -7.67
C VAL A 86 11.83 15.32 -6.79
N PHE A 87 10.72 16.03 -7.02
CA PHE A 87 10.31 17.17 -6.20
C PHE A 87 10.11 16.77 -4.73
N LEU A 88 9.44 15.64 -4.49
CA LEU A 88 9.26 15.10 -3.15
C LEU A 88 10.61 14.79 -2.48
N LEU A 89 11.55 14.18 -3.21
CA LEU A 89 12.89 13.89 -2.70
C LEU A 89 13.66 15.18 -2.38
N ILE A 90 13.58 16.20 -3.24
CA ILE A 90 14.21 17.50 -3.01
C ILE A 90 13.65 18.14 -1.73
N ASN A 91 12.32 18.16 -1.55
CA ASN A 91 11.72 18.72 -0.34
C ASN A 91 12.12 17.93 0.91
N ALA A 92 12.17 16.60 0.81
CA ALA A 92 12.59 15.73 1.92
C ALA A 92 14.05 15.97 2.34
N VAL A 93 14.97 16.15 1.38
CA VAL A 93 16.40 16.36 1.67
C VAL A 93 16.68 17.81 2.10
N THR A 94 16.04 18.78 1.46
CA THR A 94 16.29 20.20 1.76
C THR A 94 15.54 20.69 2.99
N GLY A 95 14.49 19.99 3.42
CA GLY A 95 13.60 20.42 4.50
C GLY A 95 12.87 21.73 4.19
N ARG A 96 12.77 22.12 2.91
CA ARG A 96 12.13 23.36 2.48
C ARG A 96 10.72 23.07 1.98
N ASP A 97 9.75 23.42 2.79
CA ASP A 97 8.34 23.48 2.39
C ASP A 97 7.97 24.88 1.91
N PHE A 98 6.90 24.99 1.11
CA PHE A 98 6.49 26.24 0.47
C PHE A 98 5.03 26.58 0.76
N GLY A 99 4.74 27.89 0.81
CA GLY A 99 3.38 28.42 0.97
C GLY A 99 2.68 27.87 2.23
N PRO A 100 1.40 27.46 2.14
CA PRO A 100 0.64 27.03 3.30
C PRO A 100 1.21 25.77 3.98
N MET A 101 1.95 24.93 3.23
CA MET A 101 2.59 23.75 3.81
C MET A 101 3.71 24.13 4.80
N LEU A 102 4.42 25.22 4.54
CA LEU A 102 5.47 25.71 5.44
C LEU A 102 4.89 26.21 6.76
N ASP A 103 3.73 26.85 6.71
CA ASP A 103 3.04 27.35 7.90
C ASP A 103 2.56 26.19 8.79
N GLU A 104 2.01 25.14 8.17
CA GLU A 104 1.63 23.89 8.86
C GLU A 104 2.83 23.15 9.46
N GLU A 105 3.96 23.06 8.74
CA GLU A 105 5.18 22.43 9.26
C GLU A 105 5.76 23.21 10.45
N ARG A 106 5.73 24.55 10.39
CA ARG A 106 6.14 25.40 11.52
C ARG A 106 5.18 25.24 12.71
N ALA A 107 3.88 25.18 12.47
CA ALA A 107 2.90 24.94 13.52
C ALA A 107 3.10 23.57 14.17
N ALA A 108 3.45 22.55 13.40
CA ALA A 108 3.72 21.21 13.90
C ALA A 108 4.94 21.15 14.85
N LEU A 109 5.96 21.99 14.62
CA LEU A 109 7.14 22.11 15.49
C LEU A 109 6.84 22.82 16.82
N LEU A 110 5.83 23.68 16.86
CA LEU A 110 5.43 24.45 18.04
C LEU A 110 4.47 23.70 18.95
N LEU A 111 3.92 22.56 18.49
CA LEU A 111 3.13 21.69 19.34
C LEU A 111 4.02 21.21 20.51
N PRO A 112 3.58 21.41 21.76
CA PRO A 112 4.32 20.88 22.91
C PRO A 112 4.52 19.37 22.73
N ASP A 113 5.64 18.86 23.23
CA ASP A 113 5.88 17.43 23.36
C ASP A 113 4.77 16.86 24.22
N ALA A 114 3.66 16.46 23.59
CA ALA A 114 2.55 15.87 24.30
C ALA A 114 3.10 14.58 24.91
N PRO A 115 3.09 14.44 26.25
CA PRO A 115 3.37 13.14 26.84
C PRO A 115 2.35 12.17 26.26
N ALA A 116 2.76 10.90 26.10
CA ALA A 116 1.93 9.82 25.58
C ALA A 116 0.67 9.51 26.45
N SER A 117 0.26 10.40 27.35
CA SER A 117 -0.89 10.27 28.21
C SER A 117 -1.31 11.63 28.77
N SER A 118 -2.56 12.04 28.52
CA SER A 118 -3.27 13.21 29.06
C SER A 118 -2.75 14.58 28.56
N SER A 119 -3.54 15.61 28.27
CA SER A 119 -4.88 15.99 28.72
C SER A 119 -5.48 17.06 27.76
N LYS A 120 -6.66 17.56 28.13
CA LYS A 120 -7.74 18.18 27.34
C LYS A 120 -7.53 19.64 26.89
N GLU A 121 -8.30 19.96 25.84
CA GLU A 121 -9.00 21.22 25.52
C GLU A 121 -8.26 22.44 24.91
N GLY A 122 -8.83 22.89 23.78
CA GLY A 122 -8.54 24.16 23.11
C GLY A 122 -8.88 24.12 21.62
N GLU A 123 -10.11 24.49 21.26
CA GLU A 123 -10.65 24.52 19.89
C GLU A 123 -9.76 25.22 18.85
N ARG A 124 -9.31 24.47 17.84
CA ARG A 124 -9.21 24.89 16.43
C ARG A 124 -9.01 23.66 15.55
N ALA A 125 -9.97 23.43 14.65
CA ALA A 125 -10.04 22.35 13.66
C ALA A 125 -9.96 20.93 14.25
N ALA A 126 -11.11 20.26 14.36
CA ALA A 126 -11.30 18.92 14.89
C ALA A 126 -10.19 17.92 14.50
N ALA A 127 -9.21 17.74 15.39
CA ALA A 127 -8.37 16.57 15.43
C ALA A 127 -9.17 15.45 16.14
N PRO A 128 -9.45 14.30 15.49
CA PRO A 128 -10.06 13.17 16.16
C PRO A 128 -9.18 12.72 17.33
N SER A 129 -9.81 12.42 18.46
CA SER A 129 -9.26 12.09 19.78
C SER A 129 -8.08 11.10 19.78
N PRO A 130 -7.25 11.08 20.84
CA PRO A 130 -6.09 10.19 20.97
C PRO A 130 -6.45 8.74 21.29
N ASP A 131 -7.74 8.44 21.51
CA ASP A 131 -8.28 7.12 21.78
C ASP A 131 -8.90 6.57 20.50
N GLY A 132 -8.07 6.26 19.50
CA GLY A 132 -8.55 5.50 18.36
C GLY A 132 -9.00 4.12 18.86
N PRO A 133 -10.12 3.55 18.35
CA PRO A 133 -10.60 2.25 18.81
C PRO A 133 -9.66 1.07 18.47
N LEU A 134 -8.53 1.35 17.82
CA LEU A 134 -7.47 0.40 17.44
C LEU A 134 -6.11 0.70 18.09
N ASP A 135 -6.01 1.73 18.95
CA ASP A 135 -4.76 2.03 19.63
C ASP A 135 -4.44 0.96 20.69
N PRO A 136 -3.16 0.55 20.83
CA PRO A 136 -2.81 -0.53 21.74
C PRO A 136 -2.91 -0.06 23.21
N PRO A 137 -3.32 -0.93 24.14
CA PRO A 137 -3.42 -0.59 25.56
C PRO A 137 -2.12 0.00 26.12
N ALA A 138 -2.25 0.95 27.06
CA ALA A 138 -1.12 1.60 27.71
C ALA A 138 -0.15 0.57 28.34
N GLY A 139 1.15 0.69 28.04
CA GLY A 139 2.19 -0.20 28.56
C GLY A 139 2.47 -1.46 27.74
N THR A 140 1.86 -1.61 26.56
CA THR A 140 2.16 -2.72 25.65
C THR A 140 3.54 -2.58 24.99
N PRO A 141 4.38 -3.64 24.96
CA PRO A 141 5.68 -3.57 24.30
C PRO A 141 5.50 -3.49 22.78
N LEU A 142 5.88 -2.35 22.20
CA LEU A 142 5.88 -2.10 20.75
C LEU A 142 7.02 -2.87 20.08
N ARG A 143 6.74 -4.10 19.63
CA ARG A 143 7.73 -4.98 18.97
C ARG A 143 7.49 -5.04 17.47
N ALA A 144 8.49 -4.68 16.67
CA ALA A 144 8.41 -4.69 15.20
C ALA A 144 7.97 -6.05 14.62
N ARG A 145 8.36 -7.17 15.27
CA ARG A 145 7.94 -8.53 14.86
C ARG A 145 6.42 -8.73 14.83
N ASN A 146 5.66 -7.99 15.64
CA ASN A 146 4.20 -8.09 15.70
C ASN A 146 3.52 -7.45 14.48
N ALA A 147 4.24 -6.59 13.75
CA ALA A 147 3.79 -6.04 12.47
C ALA A 147 4.41 -6.79 11.29
N LEU A 148 5.71 -7.09 11.35
CA LEU A 148 6.45 -7.68 10.24
C LEU A 148 6.03 -9.13 9.95
N LEU A 149 5.77 -9.95 10.96
CA LEU A 149 5.42 -11.36 10.75
C LEU A 149 4.03 -11.53 10.11
N PRO A 150 2.95 -10.90 10.58
CA PRO A 150 1.65 -10.97 9.90
C PRO A 150 1.71 -10.44 8.47
N PHE A 151 2.39 -9.31 8.25
CA PHE A 151 2.53 -8.73 6.91
C PHE A 151 3.32 -9.63 5.97
N GLY A 152 4.44 -10.19 6.45
CA GLY A 152 5.24 -11.15 5.71
C GLY A 152 4.45 -12.42 5.38
N ALA A 153 3.60 -12.89 6.28
CA ALA A 153 2.72 -14.04 6.04
C ALA A 153 1.70 -13.76 4.93
N VAL A 154 1.03 -12.59 4.95
CA VAL A 154 0.13 -12.17 3.86
C VAL A 154 0.87 -12.19 2.53
N MET A 155 2.07 -11.60 2.47
CA MET A 155 2.83 -11.53 1.23
C MET A 155 3.33 -12.88 0.75
N GLY A 156 3.86 -13.71 1.65
CA GLY A 156 4.32 -15.06 1.32
C GLY A 156 3.20 -15.94 0.79
N VAL A 157 2.04 -15.93 1.45
CA VAL A 157 0.88 -16.73 1.03
C VAL A 157 0.24 -16.19 -0.24
N ALA A 158 0.11 -14.86 -0.40
CA ALA A 158 -0.45 -14.28 -1.62
C ALA A 158 0.45 -14.57 -2.83
N PHE A 159 1.74 -14.23 -2.79
CA PHE A 159 2.64 -14.47 -3.92
C PHE A 159 2.90 -15.96 -4.15
N GLY A 160 3.11 -16.75 -3.09
CA GLY A 160 3.28 -18.19 -3.19
C GLY A 160 2.02 -18.90 -3.72
N GLY A 161 0.84 -18.47 -3.26
CA GLY A 161 -0.46 -18.91 -3.75
C GLY A 161 -0.63 -18.63 -5.23
N MET A 162 -0.37 -17.39 -5.67
CA MET A 162 -0.44 -17.02 -7.09
C MET A 162 0.53 -17.84 -7.95
N ILE A 163 1.77 -18.02 -7.50
CA ILE A 163 2.76 -18.79 -8.27
C ILE A 163 2.35 -20.27 -8.36
N SER A 164 1.93 -20.88 -7.26
CA SER A 164 1.51 -22.30 -7.24
C SER A 164 0.26 -22.55 -8.08
N GLN A 165 -0.76 -21.69 -7.94
CA GLN A 165 -1.99 -21.75 -8.74
C GLN A 165 -1.70 -21.53 -10.23
N GLY A 166 -0.88 -20.52 -10.55
CA GLY A 166 -0.48 -20.21 -11.91
C GLY A 166 0.31 -21.34 -12.59
N LEU A 167 1.25 -21.95 -11.88
CA LEU A 167 1.98 -23.12 -12.38
C LEU A 167 1.06 -24.33 -12.56
N GLY A 168 0.11 -24.53 -11.64
CA GLY A 168 -0.93 -25.56 -11.75
C GLY A 168 -1.82 -25.37 -12.98
N ALA A 169 -2.25 -24.13 -13.26
CA ALA A 169 -3.03 -23.79 -14.44
C ALA A 169 -2.24 -24.03 -15.74
N ILE A 170 -0.96 -23.62 -15.78
CA ILE A 170 -0.07 -23.89 -16.92
C ILE A 170 0.12 -25.39 -17.13
N ALA A 171 0.17 -26.18 -16.06
CA ALA A 171 0.35 -27.63 -16.15
C ALA A 171 -0.84 -28.35 -16.81
N GLN A 172 -2.03 -27.77 -16.76
CA GLN A 172 -3.25 -28.32 -17.33
C GLN A 172 -3.48 -27.89 -18.79
N LEU A 173 -2.66 -26.97 -19.33
CA LEU A 173 -2.76 -26.53 -20.72
C LEU A 173 -2.25 -27.61 -21.70
N PRO A 174 -2.83 -27.69 -22.91
CA PRO A 174 -2.33 -28.56 -23.97
C PRO A 174 -0.85 -28.30 -24.28
N LEU A 175 -0.07 -29.36 -24.50
CA LEU A 175 1.38 -29.28 -24.74
C LEU A 175 1.77 -28.33 -25.90
N ALA A 176 0.90 -28.21 -26.90
CA ALA A 176 1.13 -27.34 -28.07
C ALA A 176 1.04 -25.82 -27.75
N SER A 177 0.33 -25.44 -26.69
CA SER A 177 0.09 -24.04 -26.31
C SER A 177 0.62 -23.70 -24.92
N ARG A 178 1.39 -24.60 -24.32
CA ARG A 178 1.89 -24.47 -22.94
C ARG A 178 3.04 -23.45 -22.88
N PRO A 179 2.86 -22.31 -22.19
CA PRO A 179 3.95 -21.37 -21.97
C PRO A 179 4.98 -21.93 -20.98
N ALA A 180 6.21 -21.43 -21.04
CA ALA A 180 7.28 -21.84 -20.13
C ALA A 180 6.86 -21.59 -18.66
N PRO A 181 7.17 -22.52 -17.72
CA PRO A 181 6.82 -22.40 -16.31
C PRO A 181 7.74 -21.39 -15.59
N THR A 182 7.62 -20.13 -15.97
CA THR A 182 8.34 -18.99 -15.39
C THR A 182 7.42 -18.26 -14.42
N VAL A 183 8.00 -17.58 -13.41
CA VAL A 183 7.25 -16.76 -12.44
C VAL A 183 6.31 -15.77 -13.13
N VAL A 184 6.77 -15.12 -14.21
CA VAL A 184 5.96 -14.17 -14.98
C VAL A 184 4.72 -14.85 -15.57
N ASN A 185 4.86 -16.04 -16.14
CA ASN A 185 3.72 -16.77 -16.70
C ASN A 185 2.82 -17.31 -15.60
N ALA A 186 3.36 -17.80 -14.49
CA ALA A 186 2.56 -18.23 -13.35
C ALA A 186 1.65 -17.08 -12.86
N LEU A 187 2.19 -15.88 -12.70
CA LEU A 187 1.40 -14.70 -12.30
C LEU A 187 0.31 -14.31 -13.32
N ARG A 188 0.53 -14.57 -14.63
CA ARG A 188 -0.46 -14.29 -15.68
C ARG A 188 -1.68 -15.23 -15.63
N PHE A 189 -1.46 -16.49 -15.26
CA PHE A 189 -2.51 -17.52 -15.20
C PHE A 189 -3.05 -17.77 -13.77
N ALA A 190 -2.59 -16.99 -12.79
CA ALA A 190 -3.00 -17.13 -11.39
C ALA A 190 -4.37 -16.51 -11.12
N ASP A 191 -5.15 -17.16 -10.26
CA ASP A 191 -6.32 -16.53 -9.65
C ASP A 191 -5.88 -15.63 -8.47
N SER A 192 -5.76 -14.34 -8.76
CA SER A 192 -5.34 -13.34 -7.77
C SER A 192 -6.35 -13.20 -6.62
N VAL A 193 -7.64 -13.43 -6.87
CA VAL A 193 -8.69 -13.23 -5.86
C VAL A 193 -8.57 -14.29 -4.78
N SER A 194 -8.50 -15.57 -5.17
CA SER A 194 -8.34 -16.67 -4.22
C SER A 194 -7.04 -16.54 -3.41
N ALA A 195 -5.92 -16.19 -4.06
CA ALA A 195 -4.64 -16.04 -3.37
C ALA A 195 -4.67 -14.91 -2.32
N LEU A 196 -5.35 -13.79 -2.61
CA LEU A 196 -5.50 -12.69 -1.66
C LEU A 196 -6.41 -13.04 -0.48
N ILE A 197 -7.47 -13.83 -0.71
CA ILE A 197 -8.34 -14.32 0.37
C ILE A 197 -7.54 -15.20 1.34
N TRP A 198 -6.78 -16.17 0.82
CA TRP A 198 -5.93 -17.03 1.66
C TRP A 198 -4.81 -16.25 2.34
N GLY A 199 -4.22 -15.28 1.66
CA GLY A 199 -3.19 -14.40 2.22
C GLY A 199 -3.71 -13.58 3.39
N SER A 200 -4.85 -12.91 3.24
CA SER A 200 -5.45 -12.11 4.31
C SER A 200 -5.89 -12.96 5.51
N ALA A 201 -6.49 -14.13 5.27
CA ALA A 201 -6.87 -15.07 6.33
C ALA A 201 -5.64 -15.56 7.12
N CYS A 202 -4.56 -15.92 6.43
CA CYS A 202 -3.32 -16.35 7.09
C CYS A 202 -2.69 -15.19 7.90
N GLY A 203 -2.64 -13.98 7.34
CA GLY A 203 -2.13 -12.80 8.03
C GLY A 203 -2.86 -12.52 9.34
N TRP A 204 -4.19 -12.58 9.31
CA TRP A 204 -5.01 -12.40 10.51
C TRP A 204 -4.75 -13.51 11.55
N LEU A 205 -4.66 -14.77 11.13
CA LEU A 205 -4.36 -15.90 12.04
C LEU A 205 -2.97 -15.75 12.69
N VAL A 206 -1.96 -15.31 11.92
CA VAL A 206 -0.61 -15.06 12.44
C VAL A 206 -0.63 -13.89 13.43
N ALA A 207 -1.34 -12.81 13.13
CA ALA A 207 -1.50 -11.68 14.05
C ALA A 207 -2.17 -12.11 15.36
N LEU A 208 -3.28 -12.85 15.27
CA LEU A 208 -4.01 -13.38 16.42
C LEU A 208 -3.15 -14.33 17.26
N GLY A 209 -2.42 -15.25 16.60
CA GLY A 209 -1.52 -16.17 17.29
C GLY A 209 -0.41 -15.44 18.05
N LEU A 210 0.21 -14.42 17.44
CA LEU A 210 1.27 -13.64 18.07
C LEU A 210 0.77 -12.79 19.25
N THR A 211 -0.40 -12.17 19.14
CA THR A 211 -0.96 -11.33 20.21
C THR A 211 -1.41 -12.17 21.41
N LEU A 212 -2.01 -13.34 21.18
CA LEU A 212 -2.40 -14.29 22.22
C LEU A 212 -1.16 -14.94 22.88
N GLN A 213 -0.18 -15.40 22.10
CA GLN A 213 1.03 -16.03 22.65
C GLN A 213 1.85 -15.06 23.50
N GLN A 214 1.89 -13.79 23.11
CA GLN A 214 2.58 -12.74 23.87
C GLN A 214 1.74 -12.18 25.01
N ARG A 215 0.50 -12.67 25.21
CA ARG A 215 -0.47 -12.21 26.21
C ARG A 215 -0.70 -10.69 26.14
N LEU A 216 -0.68 -10.14 24.93
CA LEU A 216 -0.90 -8.70 24.69
C LEU A 216 -2.39 -8.36 24.66
N LEU A 217 -3.22 -9.26 24.16
CA LEU A 217 -4.67 -9.11 24.06
C LEU A 217 -5.33 -10.42 24.49
N LYS A 218 -6.54 -10.35 25.06
CA LYS A 218 -7.40 -11.52 25.23
C LYS A 218 -8.17 -11.80 23.94
N LEU A 219 -8.71 -13.00 23.82
CA LEU A 219 -9.49 -13.38 22.64
C LEU A 219 -10.67 -12.42 22.34
N PRO A 220 -11.46 -11.95 23.33
CA PRO A 220 -12.53 -10.99 23.07
C PRO A 220 -11.99 -9.67 22.50
N ASP A 221 -10.96 -9.10 23.13
CA ASP A 221 -10.34 -7.85 22.70
C ASP A 221 -9.76 -7.95 21.28
N ALA A 222 -9.17 -9.09 20.94
CA ALA A 222 -8.64 -9.34 19.60
C ALA A 222 -9.75 -9.46 18.53
N MET A 223 -10.90 -10.06 18.87
CA MET A 223 -12.05 -10.13 17.97
C MET A 223 -12.73 -8.77 17.81
N GLU A 224 -12.78 -7.98 18.87
CA GLU A 224 -13.28 -6.61 18.83
C GLU A 224 -12.40 -5.72 17.95
N ALA A 225 -11.07 -5.78 18.13
CA ALA A 225 -10.12 -5.07 17.29
C ALA A 225 -10.24 -5.46 15.81
N TRP A 226 -10.45 -6.75 15.51
CA TRP A 226 -10.69 -7.22 14.15
C TRP A 226 -12.01 -6.67 13.57
N SER A 227 -13.10 -6.70 14.34
CA SER A 227 -14.41 -6.16 13.92
C SER A 227 -14.35 -4.66 13.66
N THR A 228 -13.69 -3.90 14.54
CA THR A 228 -13.44 -2.46 14.34
C THR A 228 -12.61 -2.22 13.08
N GLY A 229 -11.54 -2.99 12.86
CA GLY A 229 -10.74 -2.91 11.64
C GLY A 229 -11.53 -3.20 10.37
N MET A 230 -12.44 -4.18 10.39
CA MET A 230 -13.32 -4.45 9.25
C MET A 230 -14.26 -3.27 8.95
N LYS A 231 -14.78 -2.61 9.99
CA LYS A 231 -15.66 -1.43 9.83
C LYS A 231 -14.92 -0.22 9.25
N GLU A 232 -13.61 -0.09 9.46
CA GLU A 232 -12.82 0.99 8.83
C GLU A 232 -12.49 0.72 7.35
N VAL A 233 -12.60 -0.53 6.90
CA VAL A 233 -12.27 -0.94 5.53
C VAL A 233 -13.49 -0.96 4.60
N LEU A 234 -14.68 -1.23 5.15
CA LEU A 234 -15.97 -1.23 4.44
C LEU A 234 -16.53 0.19 4.29
#